data_AF-A0A8W7PV95-F1
#
_entry.id   AF-A0A8W7PV95-F1
#
_cell.length_a   1.000
_cell.length_b   1.000
_cell.length_c   1.000
_cell.angle_alpha   90.00
_cell.angle_beta   90.00
_cell.angle_gamma   90.00
#
_symmetry.space_group_name_H-M   'P 1'
#
loop_
_entity.id
_entity.type
_entity.pdbx_description
1 polymer ?
#
loop_
_entity_poly.entity_id
_entity_poly.type
_entity_poly.pdbx_seq_one_letter_code
_entity_poly.pdbx_strand_id
1 'polypeptide(L)'
;MANGKRQKPPGVGCSALCVGVLVAVVVIIVLLCISLIVVYENEGQVVAKVDLYDVELPAEQTVWFEANLAELRNAFRVVDENKKRAKNVVLFIALDSAAASPGDPRPVWESFPHLALLRPTTSDGAGASVSFNPTAMFCGIEPRHRHTVGFDSAVSPSDDCNEPPNSTHRAASILQWAQAVGRLTGVVTNGELVQPTPAALYAHTPNSSWLYVGPDEQQCPDVRTQLLYGETGRALNVIAGTLPCPEEFCREAFESAWEGERLDADTSYKLATELKELLDPALDEREYALGLFERQTLAQPNAFHDLTVGALHVLDRPEGFVLVAIADPSVPIGAAEVDAAVKATLRKLSTVLDDSLIVVVRSDAREGDAAFATVHATGPMSHLLHRVHDQTFLAHFISYAARIGRFRDADLTNFILQMV
;
A
#
# COMPACT_ATOMS: atom_id res chain seq x y z
N MET A 1 94.76 -21.25 44.07
CA MET A 1 93.58 -22.06 44.44
C MET A 1 92.36 -21.16 44.44
N ALA A 2 91.44 -21.29 43.48
CA ALA A 2 90.04 -20.90 43.62
C ALA A 2 89.25 -21.49 42.44
N ASN A 3 88.12 -22.09 42.75
CA ASN A 3 87.39 -23.09 41.98
C ASN A 3 86.25 -22.40 41.19
N GLY A 4 86.21 -22.55 39.86
CA GLY A 4 85.19 -21.95 39.00
C GLY A 4 84.11 -22.97 38.58
N LYS A 5 82.93 -22.93 39.23
CA LYS A 5 81.73 -23.68 38.82
C LYS A 5 81.03 -22.95 37.66
N ARG A 6 80.82 -23.64 36.53
CA ARG A 6 79.91 -23.23 35.44
C ARG A 6 78.48 -23.67 35.75
N GLN A 7 77.52 -22.74 35.71
CA GLN A 7 76.08 -23.04 35.66
C GLN A 7 75.63 -23.16 34.19
N LYS A 8 74.80 -24.17 33.90
CA LYS A 8 74.04 -24.33 32.65
C LYS A 8 72.68 -23.64 32.77
N PRO A 9 72.13 -23.01 31.72
CA PRO A 9 70.77 -22.48 31.73
C PRO A 9 69.72 -23.57 31.43
N PRO A 10 68.46 -23.44 31.92
CA PRO A 10 67.38 -24.37 31.64
C PRO A 10 66.72 -24.12 30.28
N GLY A 11 66.20 -25.19 29.67
CA GLY A 11 65.66 -25.21 28.33
C GLY A 11 64.32 -24.47 28.17
N VAL A 12 64.23 -23.70 27.09
CA VAL A 12 63.02 -23.06 26.58
C VAL A 12 62.49 -23.95 25.45
N GLY A 13 61.47 -24.78 25.75
CA GLY A 13 60.92 -25.73 24.77
C GLY A 13 59.40 -25.94 24.86
N CYS A 14 58.67 -25.14 25.63
CA CYS A 14 57.26 -25.40 25.94
C CYS A 14 56.28 -24.32 25.45
N SER A 15 56.74 -23.20 24.88
CA SER A 15 55.84 -22.08 24.51
C SER A 15 55.22 -22.21 23.11
N ALA A 16 55.99 -22.61 22.08
CA ALA A 16 55.48 -22.69 20.71
C ALA A 16 54.48 -23.84 20.50
N LEU A 17 54.69 -24.97 21.17
CA LEU A 17 53.80 -26.14 21.08
C LEU A 17 52.44 -25.84 21.72
N CYS A 18 52.42 -25.17 22.88
CA CYS A 18 51.19 -24.77 23.56
C CYS A 18 50.38 -23.76 22.74
N VAL A 19 51.03 -22.79 22.10
CA VAL A 19 50.35 -21.81 21.24
C VAL A 19 49.76 -22.50 19.99
N GLY A 20 50.49 -23.42 19.37
CA GLY A 20 49.98 -24.18 18.22
C GLY A 20 48.76 -25.04 18.56
N VAL A 21 48.75 -25.69 19.73
CA VAL A 21 47.61 -26.48 20.21
C VAL A 21 46.41 -25.58 20.50
N LEU A 22 46.61 -24.41 21.10
CA LEU A 22 45.52 -23.48 21.40
C LEU A 22 44.84 -22.96 20.11
N VAL A 23 45.63 -22.61 19.10
CA VAL A 23 45.10 -22.16 17.79
C VAL A 23 44.32 -23.29 17.12
N ALA A 24 44.83 -24.53 17.15
CA ALA A 24 44.12 -25.67 16.58
C ALA A 24 42.77 -25.94 17.27
N VAL A 25 42.72 -25.83 18.61
CA VAL A 25 41.47 -25.98 19.37
C VAL A 25 40.45 -24.89 19.01
N VAL A 26 40.88 -23.64 18.89
CA VAL A 26 40.00 -22.53 18.49
C VAL A 26 39.45 -22.74 17.09
N VAL A 27 40.29 -23.14 16.13
CA VAL A 27 39.85 -23.43 14.75
C VAL A 27 38.84 -24.58 14.72
N ILE A 28 39.06 -25.63 15.51
CA ILE A 28 38.10 -26.75 15.60
C ILE A 28 36.76 -26.27 16.16
N ILE A 29 36.78 -25.46 17.23
CA ILE A 29 35.54 -24.91 17.82
C ILE A 29 34.80 -24.05 16.80
N VAL A 30 35.50 -23.17 16.08
CA VAL A 30 34.89 -22.31 15.04
C VAL A 30 34.27 -23.15 13.92
N LEU A 31 34.96 -24.19 13.45
CA LEU A 31 34.41 -25.09 12.41
C LEU A 31 33.19 -25.85 12.92
N LEU A 32 33.21 -26.31 14.18
CA LEU A 32 32.07 -27.01 14.80
C LEU A 32 30.87 -26.06 14.96
N CYS A 33 31.09 -24.80 15.33
CA CYS A 33 30.05 -23.77 15.38
C CYS A 33 29.48 -23.47 13.98
N ILE A 34 30.32 -23.34 12.95
CA ILE A 34 29.85 -23.14 11.57
C ILE A 34 29.04 -24.35 11.10
N SER A 35 29.50 -25.57 11.37
CA SER A 35 28.75 -26.79 11.02
C SER A 35 27.40 -26.86 11.74
N LEU A 36 27.33 -26.49 13.02
CA LEU A 36 26.07 -26.44 13.77
C LEU A 36 25.12 -25.38 13.21
N ILE A 37 25.62 -24.20 12.85
CA ILE A 37 24.81 -23.13 12.22
C ILE A 37 24.26 -23.60 10.87
N VAL A 38 25.11 -24.21 10.02
CA VAL A 38 24.68 -24.75 8.73
C VAL A 38 23.62 -25.85 8.90
N VAL A 39 23.81 -26.77 9.86
CA VAL A 39 22.81 -27.81 10.15
C VAL A 39 21.50 -27.20 10.65
N TYR A 40 21.58 -26.20 11.53
CA TYR A 40 20.40 -25.52 12.08
C TYR A 40 19.63 -24.73 11.03
N GLU A 41 20.33 -24.02 10.12
CA GLU A 41 19.70 -23.36 8.97
C GLU A 41 19.06 -24.38 8.01
N ASN A 42 19.66 -25.56 7.84
CA ASN A 42 19.12 -26.59 6.96
C ASN A 42 17.90 -27.32 7.55
N GLU A 43 17.77 -27.42 8.88
CA GLU A 43 16.58 -27.97 9.54
C GLU A 43 15.34 -27.07 9.40
N GLY A 44 15.51 -25.79 9.07
CA GLY A 44 14.41 -24.90 8.68
C GLY A 44 13.82 -25.17 7.29
N GLN A 45 14.50 -25.97 6.47
CA GLN A 45 14.10 -26.33 5.10
C GLN A 45 13.90 -27.85 4.92
N VAL A 46 13.27 -28.53 5.88
CA VAL A 46 12.81 -29.91 5.64
C VAL A 46 11.57 -29.86 4.74
N VAL A 47 11.79 -29.64 3.44
CA VAL A 47 10.79 -29.93 2.41
C VAL A 47 10.60 -31.45 2.45
N ALA A 48 9.50 -31.90 3.06
CA ALA A 48 9.15 -33.31 3.09
C ALA A 48 9.16 -33.85 1.65
N LYS A 49 10.12 -34.74 1.33
CA LYS A 49 10.09 -35.48 0.08
C LYS A 49 9.00 -36.53 0.21
N VAL A 50 7.85 -36.26 -0.39
CA VAL A 50 6.74 -37.21 -0.48
C VAL A 50 6.94 -37.98 -1.77
N ASP A 51 7.21 -39.28 -1.65
CA ASP A 51 7.24 -40.17 -2.80
C ASP A 51 5.80 -40.34 -3.32
N LEU A 52 5.58 -39.94 -4.58
CA LEU A 52 4.30 -40.10 -5.26
C LEU A 52 4.15 -41.55 -5.72
N TYR A 53 3.04 -42.20 -5.35
CA TYR A 53 2.69 -43.51 -5.87
C TYR A 53 2.34 -43.41 -7.35
N ASP A 54 3.03 -44.21 -8.17
CA ASP A 54 2.77 -44.26 -9.61
C ASP A 54 1.47 -45.03 -9.88
N VAL A 55 0.47 -44.33 -10.38
CA VAL A 55 -0.84 -44.86 -10.76
C VAL A 55 -1.15 -44.34 -12.16
N GLU A 56 -1.46 -45.24 -13.10
CA GLU A 56 -1.91 -44.83 -14.43
C GLU A 56 -3.29 -44.16 -14.32
N LEU A 57 -3.30 -42.84 -14.55
CA LEU A 57 -4.52 -42.04 -14.56
C LEU A 57 -5.09 -41.93 -15.98
N PRO A 58 -6.42 -41.93 -16.15
CA PRO A 58 -7.07 -41.53 -17.40
C PRO A 58 -6.62 -40.12 -17.83
N ALA A 59 -6.60 -39.86 -19.15
CA ALA A 59 -6.05 -38.62 -19.71
C ALA A 59 -6.59 -37.33 -19.07
N GLU A 60 -7.90 -37.25 -18.80
CA GLU A 60 -8.52 -36.10 -18.12
C GLU A 60 -8.00 -35.92 -16.69
N GLN A 61 -7.83 -37.02 -15.95
CA GLN A 61 -7.34 -36.98 -14.57
C GLN A 61 -5.87 -36.57 -14.52
N THR A 62 -5.06 -37.01 -15.50
CA THR A 62 -3.65 -36.60 -15.62
C THR A 62 -3.50 -35.09 -15.77
N VAL A 63 -4.34 -34.46 -16.60
CA VAL A 63 -4.32 -33.00 -16.81
C VAL A 63 -4.54 -32.25 -15.49
N TRP A 64 -5.57 -32.63 -14.72
CA TRP A 64 -5.85 -31.99 -13.42
C TRP A 64 -4.79 -32.33 -12.37
N PHE A 65 -4.28 -33.56 -12.36
CA PHE A 65 -3.25 -33.97 -11.42
C PHE A 65 -1.95 -33.18 -11.62
N GLU A 66 -1.48 -33.05 -12.87
CA GLU A 66 -0.27 -32.28 -13.19
C GLU A 66 -0.44 -30.78 -12.87
N ALA A 67 -1.61 -30.19 -13.19
CA ALA A 67 -1.90 -28.80 -12.87
C ALA A 67 -1.90 -28.55 -11.35
N ASN A 68 -2.57 -29.40 -10.57
CA ASN A 68 -2.59 -29.29 -9.11
C ASN A 68 -1.23 -29.58 -8.47
N LEU A 69 -0.44 -30.48 -9.06
CA LEU A 69 0.92 -30.74 -8.59
C LEU A 69 1.83 -29.52 -8.80
N ALA A 70 1.64 -28.77 -9.89
CA ALA A 70 2.33 -27.50 -10.11
C ALA A 70 1.88 -26.43 -9.10
N GLU A 71 0.58 -26.32 -8.80
CA GLU A 71 0.08 -25.41 -7.76
C GLU A 71 0.60 -25.78 -6.37
N LEU A 72 0.63 -27.07 -6.03
CA LEU A 72 1.18 -27.56 -4.76
C LEU A 72 2.68 -27.26 -4.64
N ARG A 73 3.46 -27.45 -5.71
CA ARG A 73 4.89 -27.05 -5.76
C ARG A 73 5.07 -25.56 -5.53
N ASN A 74 4.19 -24.73 -6.08
CA ASN A 74 4.20 -23.29 -5.83
C ASN A 74 3.82 -22.95 -4.39
N ALA A 75 2.85 -23.64 -3.79
CA ALA A 75 2.46 -23.47 -2.38
C ALA A 75 3.60 -23.86 -1.40
N PHE A 76 4.47 -24.80 -1.79
CA PHE A 76 5.67 -25.14 -1.02
C PHE A 76 6.82 -24.14 -1.17
N ARG A 77 6.75 -23.16 -2.08
CA ARG A 77 7.75 -22.07 -2.10
C ARG A 77 7.53 -21.26 -0.82
N VAL A 78 8.39 -21.51 0.16
CA VAL A 78 8.54 -20.64 1.33
C VAL A 78 8.84 -19.24 0.81
N VAL A 79 7.89 -18.33 0.97
CA VAL A 79 8.12 -16.92 0.70
C VAL A 79 8.77 -16.39 1.98
N ASP A 80 10.07 -16.11 1.89
CA ASP A 80 10.77 -15.48 3.01
C ASP A 80 10.00 -14.20 3.40
N GLU A 81 9.69 -14.09 4.69
CA GLU A 81 8.97 -12.95 5.23
C GLU A 81 9.79 -11.68 4.99
N ASN A 82 9.39 -10.87 4.01
CA ASN A 82 10.02 -9.59 3.78
C ASN A 82 9.68 -8.64 4.94
N LYS A 83 10.59 -8.52 5.91
CA LYS A 83 10.46 -7.65 7.10
C LYS A 83 11.10 -6.27 6.92
N LYS A 84 11.43 -5.88 5.68
CA LYS A 84 11.94 -4.55 5.38
C LYS A 84 10.87 -3.48 5.63
N ARG A 85 11.28 -2.22 5.64
CA ARG A 85 10.36 -1.08 5.59
C ARG A 85 9.91 -0.89 4.14
N ALA A 86 8.61 -0.76 3.90
CA ALA A 86 8.09 -0.31 2.61
C ALA A 86 8.51 1.15 2.37
N LYS A 87 9.33 1.37 1.35
CA LYS A 87 9.68 2.71 0.89
C LYS A 87 8.59 3.28 -0.01
N ASN A 88 8.02 2.42 -0.83
CA ASN A 88 6.95 2.72 -1.77
C ASN A 88 5.70 1.92 -1.41
N VAL A 89 4.54 2.52 -1.48
CA VAL A 89 3.24 1.85 -1.31
C VAL A 89 2.34 2.18 -2.49
N VAL A 90 1.82 1.16 -3.16
CA VAL A 90 0.77 1.32 -4.18
C VAL A 90 -0.46 0.55 -3.72
N LEU A 91 -1.56 1.28 -3.51
CA LEU A 91 -2.83 0.74 -3.06
C LEU A 91 -3.87 0.87 -4.17
N PHE A 92 -4.29 -0.25 -4.72
CA PHE A 92 -5.41 -0.34 -5.66
C PHE A 92 -6.70 -0.64 -4.90
N ILE A 93 -7.71 0.21 -5.06
CA ILE A 93 -9.03 0.05 -4.45
C ILE A 93 -10.06 -0.14 -5.57
N ALA A 94 -10.59 -1.35 -5.70
CA ALA A 94 -11.63 -1.71 -6.68
C ALA A 94 -12.80 -2.38 -5.97
N LEU A 95 -13.50 -1.60 -5.15
CA LEU A 95 -14.67 -2.05 -4.41
C LEU A 95 -15.92 -1.98 -5.30
N ASP A 96 -16.82 -2.94 -5.11
CA ASP A 96 -18.09 -3.06 -5.83
C ASP A 96 -17.88 -2.97 -7.35
N SER A 97 -16.79 -3.59 -7.81
CA SER A 97 -16.38 -3.60 -9.21
C SER A 97 -17.08 -4.70 -9.99
N ALA A 98 -17.10 -4.59 -11.32
CA ALA A 98 -17.72 -5.60 -12.17
C ALA A 98 -17.04 -6.96 -11.96
N ALA A 99 -17.84 -8.01 -11.77
CA ALA A 99 -17.34 -9.38 -11.65
C ALA A 99 -16.55 -9.79 -12.90
N ALA A 100 -15.54 -10.63 -12.73
CA ALA A 100 -14.79 -11.20 -13.85
C ALA A 100 -15.72 -12.06 -14.73
N SER A 101 -15.56 -11.97 -16.05
CA SER A 101 -16.36 -12.76 -16.99
C SER A 101 -15.81 -14.19 -17.10
N PRO A 102 -16.67 -15.20 -17.32
CA PRO A 102 -16.22 -16.57 -17.58
C PRO A 102 -15.34 -16.61 -18.85
N GLY A 103 -14.04 -16.82 -18.68
CA GLY A 103 -13.05 -16.81 -19.77
C GLY A 103 -11.99 -15.72 -19.67
N ASP A 104 -12.13 -14.77 -18.74
CA ASP A 104 -11.07 -13.80 -18.46
C ASP A 104 -9.83 -14.52 -17.89
N PRO A 105 -8.61 -14.14 -18.30
CA PRO A 105 -7.40 -14.70 -17.71
C PRO A 105 -7.30 -14.35 -16.23
N ARG A 106 -6.70 -15.24 -15.43
CA ARG A 106 -6.43 -14.97 -14.01
C ARG A 106 -5.58 -13.70 -13.87
N PRO A 107 -6.02 -12.70 -13.08
CA PRO A 107 -5.26 -11.47 -12.88
C PRO A 107 -3.99 -11.74 -12.07
N VAL A 108 -2.97 -10.90 -12.26
CA VAL A 108 -1.63 -11.11 -11.70
C VAL A 108 -1.61 -11.07 -10.17
N TRP A 109 -2.48 -10.29 -9.52
CA TRP A 109 -2.53 -10.22 -8.06
C TRP A 109 -3.03 -11.51 -7.40
N GLU A 110 -3.72 -12.39 -8.12
CA GLU A 110 -4.05 -13.73 -7.60
C GLU A 110 -2.80 -14.59 -7.39
N SER A 111 -1.68 -14.24 -8.01
CA SER A 111 -0.37 -14.87 -7.78
C SER A 111 0.43 -14.21 -6.65
N PHE A 112 -0.10 -13.14 -6.02
CA PHE A 112 0.57 -12.53 -4.88
C PHE A 112 0.64 -13.51 -3.71
N PRO A 113 1.74 -13.50 -2.95
CA PRO A 113 2.00 -14.53 -1.94
C PRO A 113 1.10 -14.43 -0.70
N HIS A 114 0.44 -13.29 -0.48
CA HIS A 114 -0.35 -13.04 0.71
C HIS A 114 -1.76 -12.57 0.36
N LEU A 115 -2.74 -13.13 1.08
CA LEU A 115 -4.17 -12.91 0.89
C LEU A 115 -4.86 -12.78 2.24
N ALA A 116 -5.67 -11.74 2.38
CA ALA A 116 -6.56 -11.54 3.51
C ALA A 116 -7.99 -11.21 3.04
N LEU A 117 -8.94 -11.30 3.97
CA LEU A 117 -10.30 -10.80 3.78
C LEU A 117 -10.51 -9.55 4.64
N LEU A 118 -11.14 -8.52 4.07
CA LEU A 118 -11.45 -7.27 4.74
C LEU A 118 -12.94 -7.19 5.05
N ARG A 119 -13.27 -7.01 6.33
CA ARG A 119 -14.65 -6.91 6.80
C ARG A 119 -15.17 -5.46 6.65
N PRO A 120 -16.33 -5.27 5.97
CA PRO A 120 -16.98 -3.96 5.84
C PRO A 120 -17.73 -3.53 7.12
N THR A 121 -18.17 -2.27 7.20
CA THR A 121 -19.05 -1.79 8.28
C THR A 121 -20.47 -2.35 8.13
N THR A 122 -21.06 -2.81 9.23
CA THR A 122 -22.50 -3.07 9.36
C THR A 122 -23.19 -1.88 10.01
N SER A 123 -24.26 -1.34 9.40
CA SER A 123 -25.11 -0.35 10.07
C SER A 123 -26.17 -1.07 10.90
N ASP A 124 -26.28 -0.71 12.18
CA ASP A 124 -27.35 -1.20 13.04
C ASP A 124 -28.64 -0.41 12.76
N GLY A 125 -29.70 -1.07 12.29
CA GLY A 125 -31.00 -0.45 12.02
C GLY A 125 -31.91 -1.24 11.08
N ALA A 126 -33.17 -0.83 10.98
CA ALA A 126 -34.12 -1.38 10.00
C ALA A 126 -33.73 -0.89 8.59
N GLY A 127 -33.09 -1.77 7.80
CA GLY A 127 -32.47 -1.42 6.52
C GLY A 127 -30.94 -1.48 6.54
N ALA A 128 -30.36 -2.43 7.29
CA ALA A 128 -28.92 -2.65 7.38
C ALA A 128 -28.27 -2.69 5.98
N SER A 129 -27.42 -1.71 5.72
CA SER A 129 -26.57 -1.65 4.52
C SER A 129 -25.13 -1.96 4.91
N VAL A 130 -24.53 -2.87 4.17
CA VAL A 130 -23.12 -3.23 4.35
C VAL A 130 -22.31 -2.50 3.28
N SER A 131 -21.34 -1.72 3.71
CA SER A 131 -20.44 -1.01 2.81
C SER A 131 -19.12 -0.75 3.50
N PHE A 132 -18.08 -0.51 2.72
CA PHE A 132 -16.82 -0.03 3.24
C PHE A 132 -16.93 1.45 3.62
N ASN A 133 -16.30 1.83 4.73
CA ASN A 133 -16.20 3.20 5.18
C ASN A 133 -14.81 3.76 4.81
N PRO A 134 -14.72 4.81 3.97
CA PRO A 134 -13.44 5.38 3.56
C PRO A 134 -12.56 5.88 4.72
N THR A 135 -13.15 6.50 5.73
CA THR A 135 -12.43 6.96 6.93
C THR A 135 -11.82 5.77 7.66
N ALA A 136 -12.54 4.65 7.75
CA ALA A 136 -12.02 3.44 8.35
C ALA A 136 -10.85 2.86 7.56
N MET A 137 -11.00 2.72 6.24
CA MET A 137 -9.96 2.16 5.37
C MET A 137 -8.68 3.00 5.33
N PHE A 138 -8.79 4.33 5.30
CA PHE A 138 -7.66 5.21 5.06
C PHE A 138 -7.14 5.94 6.30
N CYS A 139 -7.92 6.06 7.37
CA CYS A 139 -7.51 6.69 8.63
C CYS A 139 -7.40 5.69 9.79
N GLY A 140 -7.89 4.46 9.62
CA GLY A 140 -7.73 3.38 10.61
C GLY A 140 -8.61 3.49 11.85
N ILE A 141 -9.72 4.23 11.76
CA ILE A 141 -10.70 4.37 12.85
C ILE A 141 -12.11 4.08 12.32
N GLU A 142 -12.95 3.41 13.10
CA GLU A 142 -14.33 3.15 12.70
C GLU A 142 -15.23 4.30 13.20
N PRO A 143 -15.69 5.22 12.33
CA PRO A 143 -16.60 6.26 12.75
C PRO A 143 -18.00 5.68 12.94
N ARG A 144 -18.71 6.18 13.95
CA ARG A 144 -20.13 5.84 14.17
C ARG A 144 -21.03 6.38 13.06
N HIS A 145 -20.69 7.52 12.49
CA HIS A 145 -21.52 8.25 11.54
C HIS A 145 -21.02 8.06 10.11
N ARG A 146 -21.89 7.58 9.21
CA ARG A 146 -21.52 7.30 7.81
C ARG A 146 -21.42 8.54 6.92
N HIS A 147 -22.07 9.63 7.30
CA HIS A 147 -22.10 10.87 6.53
C HIS A 147 -20.94 11.81 6.86
N THR A 148 -20.03 11.42 7.76
CA THR A 148 -18.82 12.19 8.08
C THR A 148 -17.61 11.59 7.38
N VAL A 149 -16.72 12.44 6.85
CA VAL A 149 -15.47 12.03 6.21
C VAL A 149 -14.29 12.53 7.05
N GLY A 150 -13.38 11.63 7.40
CA GLY A 150 -12.14 11.96 8.10
C GLY A 150 -12.32 12.39 9.57
N PHE A 151 -13.48 12.18 10.19
CA PHE A 151 -13.69 12.46 11.61
C PHE A 151 -13.87 11.18 12.42
N ASP A 152 -13.54 11.26 13.71
CA ASP A 152 -13.92 10.24 14.68
C ASP A 152 -15.42 10.31 15.05
N SER A 153 -15.84 9.39 15.92
CA SER A 153 -17.24 9.27 16.35
C SER A 153 -17.76 10.43 17.22
N ALA A 154 -16.92 11.38 17.62
CA ALA A 154 -17.35 12.53 18.42
C ALA A 154 -18.00 13.63 17.58
N VAL A 155 -17.73 13.67 16.26
CA VAL A 155 -18.35 14.62 15.34
C VAL A 155 -19.62 13.99 14.77
N SER A 156 -20.77 14.63 15.04
CA SER A 156 -22.05 14.26 14.44
C SER A 156 -22.21 14.89 13.05
N PRO A 157 -22.98 14.26 12.14
CA PRO A 157 -23.32 14.88 10.88
C PRO A 157 -24.03 16.22 11.06
N SER A 158 -23.74 17.17 10.17
CA SER A 158 -24.31 18.51 10.22
C SER A 158 -24.66 18.98 8.81
N ASP A 159 -25.80 19.63 8.63
CA ASP A 159 -26.21 20.23 7.35
C ASP A 159 -25.87 21.73 7.26
N ASP A 160 -25.86 22.45 8.39
CA ASP A 160 -25.76 23.91 8.39
C ASP A 160 -24.39 24.46 8.85
N CYS A 161 -23.50 23.63 9.39
CA CYS A 161 -22.25 24.02 10.05
C CYS A 161 -22.42 25.22 11.02
N ASN A 162 -23.31 25.10 12.00
CA ASN A 162 -23.50 26.18 12.99
C ASN A 162 -22.23 26.43 13.82
N GLU A 163 -21.44 25.37 14.08
CA GLU A 163 -20.15 25.44 14.72
C GLU A 163 -19.15 24.56 13.98
N PRO A 164 -17.90 25.02 13.74
CA PRO A 164 -16.88 24.22 13.08
C PRO A 164 -16.53 23.01 13.97
N PRO A 165 -16.43 21.80 13.40
CA PRO A 165 -16.01 20.63 14.16
C PRO A 165 -14.62 20.85 14.79
N ASN A 166 -14.48 20.43 16.05
CA ASN A 166 -13.21 20.54 16.76
C ASN A 166 -12.11 19.74 16.02
N SER A 167 -11.00 20.42 15.73
CA SER A 167 -9.88 19.86 14.97
C SER A 167 -9.21 18.66 15.64
N THR A 168 -9.37 18.48 16.96
CA THR A 168 -8.84 17.31 17.68
C THR A 168 -9.49 15.99 17.26
N HIS A 169 -10.67 16.06 16.65
CA HIS A 169 -11.41 14.88 16.16
C HIS A 169 -11.11 14.54 14.70
N ARG A 170 -10.24 15.31 14.03
CA ARG A 170 -9.77 15.00 12.68
C ARG A 170 -8.88 13.76 12.71
N ALA A 171 -9.26 12.77 11.93
CA ALA A 171 -8.49 11.57 11.71
C ALA A 171 -7.51 11.81 10.55
N ALA A 172 -6.22 11.61 10.80
CA ALA A 172 -5.20 11.72 9.77
C ALA A 172 -5.21 10.46 8.89
N SER A 173 -5.10 10.66 7.57
CA SER A 173 -5.10 9.60 6.57
C SER A 173 -3.70 9.02 6.33
N ILE A 174 -3.64 7.89 5.62
CA ILE A 174 -2.37 7.32 5.12
C ILE A 174 -1.56 8.31 4.27
N LEU A 175 -2.19 9.20 3.50
CA LEU A 175 -1.45 10.22 2.72
C LEU A 175 -0.92 11.33 3.62
N GLN A 176 -1.70 11.81 4.57
CA GLN A 176 -1.24 12.81 5.53
C GLN A 176 -0.07 12.26 6.37
N TRP A 177 -0.14 11.00 6.79
CA TRP A 177 0.96 10.33 7.48
C TRP A 177 2.22 10.18 6.62
N ALA A 178 2.05 9.91 5.33
CA ALA A 178 3.15 9.81 4.38
C ALA A 178 3.83 11.17 4.15
N GLN A 179 3.05 12.22 3.92
CA GLN A 179 3.55 13.59 3.79
C GLN A 179 4.30 14.05 5.03
N ALA A 180 3.81 13.72 6.23
CA ALA A 180 4.45 14.10 7.50
C ALA A 180 5.86 13.51 7.69
N VAL A 181 6.24 12.47 6.94
CA VAL A 181 7.60 11.91 6.93
C VAL A 181 8.35 12.15 5.63
N GLY A 182 7.86 13.07 4.79
CA GLY A 182 8.51 13.47 3.54
C GLY A 182 8.38 12.46 2.39
N ARG A 183 7.35 11.61 2.39
CA ARG A 183 7.03 10.75 1.24
C ARG A 183 6.20 11.54 0.23
N LEU A 184 6.43 11.27 -1.05
CA LEU A 184 5.56 11.78 -2.12
C LEU A 184 4.20 11.11 -2.03
N THR A 185 3.14 11.81 -2.43
CA THR A 185 1.78 11.30 -2.33
C THR A 185 0.97 11.57 -3.57
N GLY A 186 0.15 10.60 -3.96
CA GLY A 186 -0.75 10.76 -5.09
C GLY A 186 -2.07 10.04 -4.90
N VAL A 187 -3.12 10.64 -5.44
CA VAL A 187 -4.44 10.05 -5.56
C VAL A 187 -4.85 10.08 -7.02
N VAL A 188 -5.23 8.92 -7.55
CA VAL A 188 -5.80 8.81 -8.89
C VAL A 188 -7.10 8.04 -8.86
N THR A 189 -8.06 8.44 -9.67
CA THR A 189 -9.33 7.73 -9.81
C THR A 189 -9.91 7.92 -11.21
N ASN A 190 -10.59 6.89 -11.73
CA ASN A 190 -11.43 7.05 -12.93
C ASN A 190 -12.79 7.70 -12.63
N GLY A 191 -13.10 7.99 -11.36
CA GLY A 191 -14.29 8.69 -10.90
C GLY A 191 -14.03 10.13 -10.46
N GLU A 192 -14.81 10.65 -9.51
CA GLU A 192 -14.65 12.03 -9.04
C GLU A 192 -13.75 12.14 -7.80
N LEU A 193 -12.82 13.08 -7.85
CA LEU A 193 -11.82 13.31 -6.79
C LEU A 193 -12.42 13.79 -5.47
N VAL A 194 -13.65 14.32 -5.48
CA VAL A 194 -14.32 14.86 -4.31
C VAL A 194 -15.25 13.85 -3.63
N GLN A 195 -15.50 12.69 -4.25
CA GLN A 195 -16.35 11.66 -3.65
C GLN A 195 -15.78 11.18 -2.30
N PRO A 196 -16.62 10.63 -1.40
CA PRO A 196 -16.19 10.27 -0.03
C PRO A 196 -14.96 9.35 0.02
N THR A 197 -14.81 8.44 -0.94
CA THR A 197 -13.67 7.50 -1.00
C THR A 197 -12.34 8.23 -1.23
N PRO A 198 -12.12 8.98 -2.33
CA PRO A 198 -10.94 9.84 -2.44
C PRO A 198 -10.83 10.92 -1.35
N ALA A 199 -11.94 11.55 -0.96
CA ALA A 199 -11.96 12.65 0.00
C ALA A 199 -11.38 12.25 1.37
N ALA A 200 -11.63 11.02 1.84
CA ALA A 200 -11.07 10.54 3.10
C ALA A 200 -9.52 10.48 3.13
N LEU A 201 -8.85 10.61 1.97
CA LEU A 201 -7.40 10.70 1.90
C LEU A 201 -6.88 12.10 2.23
N TYR A 202 -7.69 13.16 2.14
CA TYR A 202 -7.20 14.54 2.26
C TYR A 202 -8.12 15.52 2.98
N ALA A 203 -9.43 15.25 3.08
CA ALA A 203 -10.45 16.17 3.58
C ALA A 203 -11.09 15.70 4.89
N HIS A 204 -11.65 16.67 5.60
CA HIS A 204 -12.41 16.50 6.84
C HIS A 204 -13.74 17.25 6.70
N THR A 205 -14.85 16.53 6.65
CA THR A 205 -16.20 17.15 6.58
C THR A 205 -17.21 16.41 7.45
N PRO A 206 -18.03 17.13 8.23
CA PRO A 206 -19.15 16.51 8.94
C PRO A 206 -20.29 16.12 7.98
N ASN A 207 -20.21 16.50 6.70
CA ASN A 207 -21.20 16.16 5.69
C ASN A 207 -20.53 15.73 4.38
N SER A 208 -20.66 14.46 4.06
CA SER A 208 -20.14 13.84 2.83
C SER A 208 -20.76 14.40 1.55
N SER A 209 -21.84 15.17 1.64
CA SER A 209 -22.49 15.80 0.49
C SER A 209 -21.95 17.19 0.14
N TRP A 210 -21.09 17.80 0.98
CA TRP A 210 -20.45 19.09 0.69
C TRP A 210 -19.27 18.95 -0.28
N LEU A 211 -19.55 18.46 -1.50
CA LEU A 211 -18.54 18.12 -2.49
C LEU A 211 -17.91 19.36 -3.14
N TYR A 212 -18.76 20.29 -3.58
CA TYR A 212 -18.39 21.51 -4.32
C TYR A 212 -18.87 22.79 -3.64
N VAL A 213 -19.87 22.69 -2.76
CA VAL A 213 -20.47 23.81 -2.04
C VAL A 213 -20.62 23.40 -0.58
N GLY A 214 -20.01 24.18 0.31
CA GLY A 214 -20.13 24.06 1.75
C GLY A 214 -20.93 25.23 2.31
N PRO A 215 -21.44 25.14 3.55
CA PRO A 215 -22.21 26.21 4.17
C PRO A 215 -21.36 27.45 4.50
N ASP A 216 -20.05 27.28 4.72
CA ASP A 216 -19.11 28.36 5.07
C ASP A 216 -17.69 27.97 4.59
N GLU A 217 -17.10 28.73 3.67
CA GLU A 217 -15.78 28.44 3.09
C GLU A 217 -14.62 28.47 4.11
N GLN A 218 -14.76 29.18 5.23
CA GLN A 218 -13.70 29.33 6.22
C GLN A 218 -13.81 28.29 7.34
N GLN A 219 -15.04 28.00 7.78
CA GLN A 219 -15.31 27.13 8.92
C GLN A 219 -15.58 25.69 8.49
N CYS A 220 -16.32 25.51 7.40
CA CYS A 220 -16.73 24.23 6.85
C CYS A 220 -16.60 24.22 5.31
N PRO A 221 -15.37 24.35 4.79
CA PRO A 221 -15.12 24.32 3.35
C PRO A 221 -15.60 23.01 2.74
N ASP A 222 -16.11 23.10 1.50
CA ASP A 222 -16.38 21.93 0.68
C ASP A 222 -15.12 21.12 0.38
N VAL A 223 -15.32 19.87 -0.04
CA VAL A 223 -14.24 18.92 -0.30
C VAL A 223 -13.31 19.42 -1.43
N ARG A 224 -13.83 20.01 -2.51
CA ARG A 224 -12.99 20.61 -3.56
C ARG A 224 -12.09 21.71 -3.00
N THR A 225 -12.63 22.60 -2.18
CA THR A 225 -11.83 23.65 -1.52
C THR A 225 -10.73 23.06 -0.64
N GLN A 226 -11.01 21.96 0.08
CA GLN A 226 -10.00 21.24 0.86
C GLN A 226 -8.96 20.49 0.00
N LEU A 227 -9.33 20.01 -1.19
CA LEU A 227 -8.38 19.42 -2.14
C LEU A 227 -7.36 20.46 -2.63
N LEU A 228 -7.81 21.69 -2.86
CA LEU A 228 -6.98 22.77 -3.40
C LEU A 228 -6.12 23.43 -2.32
N TYR A 229 -6.74 23.86 -1.21
CA TYR A 229 -6.10 24.70 -0.19
C TYR A 229 -5.83 23.97 1.13
N GLY A 230 -6.46 22.81 1.35
CA GLY A 230 -6.25 22.03 2.57
C GLY A 230 -4.82 21.51 2.69
N GLU A 231 -4.33 21.34 3.91
CA GLU A 231 -2.93 20.98 4.20
C GLU A 231 -2.47 19.73 3.45
N THR A 232 -3.31 18.68 3.44
CA THR A 232 -3.03 17.42 2.76
C THR A 232 -3.21 17.54 1.25
N GLY A 233 -4.31 18.15 0.80
CA GLY A 233 -4.69 18.28 -0.61
C GLY A 233 -3.65 19.06 -1.42
N ARG A 234 -3.25 20.24 -0.93
CA ARG A 234 -2.23 21.09 -1.56
C ARG A 234 -0.85 20.44 -1.66
N ALA A 235 -0.57 19.44 -0.82
CA ALA A 235 0.71 18.76 -0.76
C ALA A 235 0.76 17.48 -1.61
N LEU A 236 -0.35 17.08 -2.25
CA LEU A 236 -0.38 15.96 -3.19
C LEU A 236 0.49 16.28 -4.41
N ASN A 237 1.41 15.37 -4.73
CA ASN A 237 2.25 15.45 -5.93
C ASN A 237 1.46 15.09 -7.18
N VAL A 238 0.55 14.12 -7.09
CA VAL A 238 -0.29 13.72 -8.23
C VAL A 238 -1.75 13.74 -7.84
N ILE A 239 -2.55 14.45 -8.62
CA ILE A 239 -4.00 14.46 -8.54
C ILE A 239 -4.53 14.16 -9.94
N ALA A 240 -5.21 13.04 -10.15
CA ALA A 240 -5.80 12.75 -11.45
C ALA A 240 -7.16 12.05 -11.36
N GLY A 241 -8.15 12.56 -12.09
CA GLY A 241 -9.50 12.01 -12.10
C GLY A 241 -10.50 12.98 -12.70
N THR A 242 -11.78 12.85 -12.33
CA THR A 242 -12.80 13.82 -12.73
C THR A 242 -13.07 14.84 -11.62
N LEU A 243 -13.49 16.03 -12.04
CA LEU A 243 -14.00 17.08 -11.17
C LEU A 243 -15.20 17.75 -11.86
N PRO A 244 -16.36 17.07 -11.93
CA PRO A 244 -17.57 17.58 -12.59
C PRO A 244 -18.18 18.72 -11.78
N CYS A 245 -17.62 19.90 -11.98
CA CYS A 245 -18.07 21.14 -11.38
C CYS A 245 -19.52 21.48 -11.79
N PRO A 246 -20.39 21.87 -10.83
CA PRO A 246 -21.76 22.29 -11.15
C PRO A 246 -21.84 23.70 -11.76
N GLU A 247 -20.84 24.54 -11.51
CA GLU A 247 -20.77 25.91 -12.01
C GLU A 247 -19.93 26.02 -13.29
N GLU A 248 -20.32 26.93 -14.18
CA GLU A 248 -19.55 27.26 -15.38
C GLU A 248 -18.15 27.78 -14.99
N PHE A 249 -17.10 27.30 -15.65
CA PHE A 249 -15.69 27.64 -15.39
C PHE A 249 -15.08 27.15 -14.06
N CYS A 250 -15.79 26.40 -13.22
CA CYS A 250 -15.25 25.98 -11.92
C CYS A 250 -14.02 25.06 -12.05
N ARG A 251 -13.93 24.23 -13.11
CA ARG A 251 -12.75 23.40 -13.35
C ARG A 251 -11.56 24.27 -13.73
N GLU A 252 -11.75 25.18 -14.68
CA GLU A 252 -10.72 26.09 -15.16
C GLU A 252 -10.22 27.01 -14.03
N ALA A 253 -11.13 27.45 -13.15
CA ALA A 253 -10.78 28.20 -11.94
C ALA A 253 -9.95 27.36 -10.95
N PHE A 254 -10.30 26.08 -10.77
CA PHE A 254 -9.53 25.15 -9.95
C PHE A 254 -8.12 24.94 -10.53
N GLU A 255 -8.01 24.67 -11.83
CA GLU A 255 -6.73 24.46 -12.51
C GLU A 255 -5.84 25.70 -12.42
N SER A 256 -6.41 26.88 -12.67
CA SER A 256 -5.71 28.17 -12.58
C SER A 256 -5.21 28.46 -11.16
N ALA A 257 -6.05 28.23 -10.14
CA ALA A 257 -5.66 28.41 -8.76
C ALA A 257 -4.59 27.39 -8.32
N TRP A 258 -4.73 26.12 -8.74
CA TRP A 258 -3.74 25.07 -8.45
C TRP A 258 -2.40 25.39 -9.09
N GLU A 259 -2.40 25.86 -10.34
CA GLU A 259 -1.23 26.32 -11.07
C GLU A 259 -0.58 27.53 -10.40
N GLY A 260 -1.38 28.51 -9.97
CA GLY A 260 -0.90 29.67 -9.22
C GLY A 260 -0.10 29.31 -7.98
N GLU A 261 -0.60 28.37 -7.17
CA GLU A 261 0.12 27.87 -5.98
C GLU A 261 1.47 27.22 -6.34
N ARG A 262 1.57 26.54 -7.49
CA ARG A 262 2.85 25.92 -7.93
C ARG A 262 3.85 26.96 -8.42
N LEU A 263 3.37 27.99 -9.13
CA LEU A 263 4.19 29.09 -9.61
C LEU A 263 4.72 29.92 -8.44
N ASP A 264 3.88 30.23 -7.46
CA ASP A 264 4.27 30.98 -6.26
C ASP A 264 5.29 30.20 -5.40
N ALA A 265 5.22 28.87 -5.41
CA ALA A 265 6.17 27.99 -4.75
C ALA A 265 7.45 27.69 -5.55
N ASP A 266 7.57 28.17 -6.80
CA ASP A 266 8.67 27.86 -7.74
C ASP A 266 8.89 26.35 -7.93
N THR A 267 7.79 25.59 -8.01
CA THR A 267 7.82 24.12 -8.17
C THR A 267 7.55 23.72 -9.62
N SER A 268 8.19 22.63 -10.06
CA SER A 268 7.98 22.09 -11.40
C SER A 268 6.68 21.28 -11.47
N TYR A 269 5.82 21.60 -12.44
CA TYR A 269 4.52 20.93 -12.55
C TYR A 269 4.15 20.59 -14.01
N LYS A 270 3.12 19.75 -14.15
CA LYS A 270 2.44 19.45 -15.41
C LYS A 270 0.92 19.50 -15.21
N LEU A 271 0.26 20.40 -15.93
CA LEU A 271 -1.19 20.34 -16.14
C LEU A 271 -1.45 19.47 -17.38
N ALA A 272 -2.08 18.32 -17.18
CA ALA A 272 -2.38 17.36 -18.23
C ALA A 272 -3.86 17.47 -18.64
N THR A 273 -4.10 18.00 -19.83
CA THR A 273 -5.45 18.16 -20.39
C THR A 273 -5.95 16.91 -21.11
N GLU A 274 -5.02 16.07 -21.56
CA GLU A 274 -5.28 14.77 -22.18
C GLU A 274 -4.55 13.65 -21.44
N LEU A 275 -5.16 12.47 -21.38
CA LEU A 275 -4.63 11.33 -20.65
C LEU A 275 -3.24 10.88 -21.15
N LYS A 276 -3.01 10.99 -22.47
CA LYS A 276 -1.71 10.68 -23.09
C LYS A 276 -0.57 11.55 -22.55
N GLU A 277 -0.86 12.75 -22.06
CA GLU A 277 0.16 13.65 -21.51
C GLU A 277 0.66 13.18 -20.14
N LEU A 278 -0.15 12.40 -19.40
CA LEU A 278 0.32 11.76 -18.17
C LEU A 278 1.30 10.61 -18.45
N LEU A 279 1.31 10.07 -19.67
CA LEU A 279 2.22 9.00 -20.08
C LEU A 279 3.54 9.53 -20.68
N ASP A 280 3.73 10.85 -20.71
CA ASP A 280 4.96 11.44 -21.22
C ASP A 280 6.11 11.18 -20.23
N PRO A 281 7.21 10.53 -20.65
CA PRO A 281 8.38 10.34 -19.80
C PRO A 281 8.98 11.64 -19.24
N ALA A 282 8.70 12.80 -19.85
CA ALA A 282 9.10 14.10 -19.31
C ALA A 282 8.49 14.41 -17.93
N LEU A 283 7.46 13.68 -17.49
CA LEU A 283 6.92 13.77 -16.13
C LEU A 283 7.89 13.23 -15.08
N ASP A 284 8.86 12.41 -15.46
CA ASP A 284 9.90 11.89 -14.55
C ASP A 284 10.73 13.03 -13.92
N GLU A 285 10.75 14.22 -14.53
CA GLU A 285 11.46 15.41 -14.04
C GLU A 285 10.56 16.41 -13.29
N ARG A 286 9.24 16.20 -13.26
CA ARG A 286 8.27 17.12 -12.63
C ARG A 286 7.97 16.73 -11.19
N GLU A 287 7.79 17.71 -10.32
CA GLU A 287 7.44 17.49 -8.91
C GLU A 287 5.94 17.30 -8.69
N TYR A 288 5.12 17.91 -9.56
CA TYR A 288 3.67 17.88 -9.48
C TYR A 288 3.00 17.58 -10.82
N ALA A 289 1.87 16.88 -10.79
CA ALA A 289 0.98 16.71 -11.94
C ALA A 289 -0.49 16.77 -11.53
N LEU A 290 -1.28 17.52 -12.31
CA LEU A 290 -2.72 17.60 -12.21
C LEU A 290 -3.35 17.15 -13.54
N GLY A 291 -4.27 16.18 -13.49
CA GLY A 291 -5.02 15.70 -14.65
C GLY A 291 -6.50 15.65 -14.37
N LEU A 292 -7.26 16.66 -14.81
CA LEU A 292 -8.71 16.71 -14.65
C LEU A 292 -9.39 16.38 -15.98
N PHE A 293 -10.08 15.25 -16.01
CA PHE A 293 -10.65 14.71 -17.24
C PHE A 293 -12.18 14.63 -17.19
N GLU A 294 -12.80 14.58 -18.37
CA GLU A 294 -14.22 14.31 -18.51
C GLU A 294 -14.57 12.87 -18.12
N ARG A 295 -15.78 12.67 -17.57
CA ARG A 295 -16.26 11.33 -17.18
C ARG A 295 -16.23 10.34 -18.35
N GLN A 296 -16.53 10.80 -19.56
CA GLN A 296 -16.54 9.96 -20.77
C GLN A 296 -15.14 9.51 -21.17
N THR A 297 -14.11 10.32 -20.88
CA THR A 297 -12.71 9.98 -21.12
C THR A 297 -12.25 8.89 -20.16
N LEU A 298 -12.59 9.02 -18.86
CA LEU A 298 -12.19 8.04 -17.85
C LEU A 298 -13.04 6.77 -17.82
N ALA A 299 -14.18 6.78 -18.54
CA ALA A 299 -14.96 5.58 -18.82
C ALA A 299 -14.43 4.78 -20.03
N GLN A 300 -13.44 5.29 -20.77
CA GLN A 300 -12.81 4.53 -21.85
C GLN A 300 -11.92 3.42 -21.28
N PRO A 301 -11.76 2.29 -22.01
CA PRO A 301 -10.82 1.25 -21.62
C PRO A 301 -9.40 1.78 -21.48
N ASN A 302 -8.66 1.22 -20.51
CA ASN A 302 -7.28 1.58 -20.15
C ASN A 302 -7.13 2.93 -19.44
N ALA A 303 -8.19 3.70 -19.23
CA ALA A 303 -8.05 4.98 -18.56
C ALA A 303 -7.49 4.85 -17.14
N PHE A 304 -7.94 3.84 -16.38
CA PHE A 304 -7.44 3.57 -15.04
C PHE A 304 -5.97 3.10 -15.04
N HIS A 305 -5.59 2.31 -16.05
CA HIS A 305 -4.20 1.94 -16.28
C HIS A 305 -3.32 3.18 -16.51
N ASP A 306 -3.74 4.07 -17.41
CA ASP A 306 -2.93 5.22 -17.81
C ASP A 306 -2.80 6.25 -16.68
N LEU A 307 -3.86 6.47 -15.91
CA LEU A 307 -3.82 7.29 -14.69
C LEU A 307 -2.78 6.74 -13.69
N THR A 308 -2.77 5.42 -13.49
CA THR A 308 -1.84 4.77 -12.55
C THR A 308 -0.40 4.90 -13.03
N VAL A 309 -0.12 4.60 -14.30
CA VAL A 309 1.22 4.69 -14.88
C VAL A 309 1.72 6.13 -14.87
N GLY A 310 0.86 7.08 -15.22
CA GLY A 310 1.19 8.50 -15.19
C GLY A 310 1.54 9.02 -13.82
N ALA A 311 0.83 8.57 -12.78
CA ALA A 311 1.18 8.91 -11.40
C ALA A 311 2.58 8.40 -11.02
N LEU A 312 2.96 7.20 -11.48
CA LEU A 312 4.28 6.63 -11.19
C LEU A 312 5.43 7.37 -11.89
N HIS A 313 5.19 8.09 -12.99
CA HIS A 313 6.23 8.95 -13.59
C HIS A 313 6.66 10.06 -12.62
N VAL A 314 5.73 10.66 -11.90
CA VAL A 314 6.03 11.73 -10.92
C VAL A 314 6.52 11.16 -9.58
N LEU A 315 5.90 10.06 -9.11
CA LEU A 315 6.08 9.57 -7.74
C LEU A 315 7.28 8.63 -7.54
N ASP A 316 7.75 7.94 -8.57
CA ASP A 316 8.84 6.95 -8.46
C ASP A 316 10.20 7.65 -8.28
N ARG A 317 10.43 8.14 -7.06
CA ARG A 317 11.60 8.94 -6.68
C ARG A 317 12.29 8.37 -5.43
N PRO A 318 13.56 8.73 -5.19
CA PRO A 318 14.33 8.23 -4.05
C PRO A 318 13.74 8.56 -2.67
N GLU A 319 12.84 9.53 -2.55
CA GLU A 319 12.13 9.89 -1.33
C GLU A 319 11.15 8.78 -0.93
N GLY A 320 10.67 7.98 -1.87
CA GLY A 320 9.59 7.01 -1.67
C GLY A 320 8.22 7.66 -1.64
N PHE A 321 7.18 6.87 -1.87
CA PHE A 321 5.84 7.41 -2.11
C PHE A 321 4.70 6.53 -1.59
N VAL A 322 3.51 7.13 -1.48
CA VAL A 322 2.24 6.44 -1.30
C VAL A 322 1.27 6.86 -2.41
N LEU A 323 0.92 5.92 -3.28
CA LEU A 323 -0.08 6.09 -4.35
C LEU A 323 -1.34 5.32 -3.99
N VAL A 324 -2.49 5.99 -4.04
CA VAL A 324 -3.80 5.36 -3.92
C VAL A 324 -4.55 5.50 -5.25
N ALA A 325 -4.76 4.38 -5.94
CA ALA A 325 -5.48 4.29 -7.20
C ALA A 325 -6.87 3.70 -6.97
N ILE A 326 -7.91 4.50 -7.17
CA ILE A 326 -9.30 4.16 -6.83
C ILE A 326 -10.11 3.95 -8.11
N ALA A 327 -10.54 2.72 -8.32
CA ALA A 327 -11.53 2.37 -9.32
C ALA A 327 -12.93 2.69 -8.76
N ASP A 328 -13.58 3.70 -9.33
CA ASP A 328 -14.90 4.17 -8.91
C ASP A 328 -15.98 3.13 -9.27
N PRO A 329 -16.84 2.72 -8.33
CA PRO A 329 -17.88 1.73 -8.57
C PRO A 329 -18.95 2.20 -9.58
N SER A 330 -19.09 3.51 -9.77
CA SER A 330 -20.03 4.13 -10.72
C SER A 330 -19.53 4.04 -12.16
N VAL A 331 -18.24 3.75 -12.35
CA VAL A 331 -17.60 3.58 -13.66
C VAL A 331 -17.33 2.10 -13.88
N PRO A 332 -18.00 1.44 -14.83
CA PRO A 332 -17.85 0.00 -15.03
C PRO A 332 -16.42 -0.32 -15.46
N ILE A 333 -15.65 -0.91 -14.56
CA ILE A 333 -14.27 -1.31 -14.79
C ILE A 333 -14.12 -2.82 -14.60
N GLY A 334 -13.56 -3.48 -15.61
CA GLY A 334 -13.31 -4.91 -15.58
C GLY A 334 -12.03 -5.26 -14.80
N ALA A 335 -11.95 -6.49 -14.31
CA ALA A 335 -10.74 -7.01 -13.66
C ALA A 335 -9.51 -6.91 -14.59
N ALA A 336 -9.67 -7.07 -15.90
CA ALA A 336 -8.58 -6.98 -16.86
C ALA A 336 -7.88 -5.60 -16.89
N GLU A 337 -8.60 -4.50 -16.66
CA GLU A 337 -8.01 -3.17 -16.66
C GLU A 337 -7.23 -2.89 -15.38
N VAL A 338 -7.77 -3.28 -14.22
CA VAL A 338 -7.03 -3.25 -12.96
C VAL A 338 -5.78 -4.14 -13.09
N ASP A 339 -5.88 -5.30 -13.76
CA ASP A 339 -4.77 -6.23 -13.98
C ASP A 339 -3.67 -5.61 -14.83
N ALA A 340 -4.04 -4.90 -15.90
CA ALA A 340 -3.09 -4.12 -16.67
C ALA A 340 -2.35 -3.09 -15.79
N ALA A 341 -3.07 -2.33 -14.94
CA ALA A 341 -2.48 -1.31 -14.07
C ALA A 341 -1.50 -1.92 -13.05
N VAL A 342 -1.86 -3.05 -12.44
CA VAL A 342 -1.01 -3.78 -11.49
C VAL A 342 0.22 -4.36 -12.21
N LYS A 343 0.07 -4.94 -13.40
CA LYS A 343 1.20 -5.42 -14.22
C LYS A 343 2.16 -4.30 -14.61
N ALA A 344 1.64 -3.14 -14.99
CA ALA A 344 2.45 -1.98 -15.34
C ALA A 344 3.23 -1.47 -14.12
N THR A 345 2.60 -1.43 -12.96
CA THR A 345 3.23 -1.06 -11.68
C THR A 345 4.37 -2.01 -11.32
N LEU A 346 4.14 -3.33 -11.39
CA LEU A 346 5.18 -4.34 -11.13
C LEU A 346 6.38 -4.19 -12.08
N ARG A 347 6.13 -3.82 -13.34
CA ARG A 347 7.20 -3.58 -14.34
C ARG A 347 7.98 -2.31 -14.03
N LYS A 348 7.29 -1.19 -13.77
CA LYS A 348 7.92 0.11 -13.45
C LYS A 348 8.80 -0.02 -12.20
N LEU A 349 8.30 -0.68 -11.16
CA LEU A 349 9.01 -0.86 -9.89
C LEU A 349 9.93 -2.09 -9.85
N SER A 350 10.17 -2.78 -10.97
CA SER A 350 10.88 -4.08 -11.02
C SER A 350 12.25 -4.09 -10.33
N THR A 351 12.96 -2.96 -10.33
CA THR A 351 14.28 -2.78 -9.71
C THR A 351 14.22 -2.54 -8.20
N VAL A 352 13.06 -2.12 -7.68
CA VAL A 352 12.82 -1.74 -6.28
C VAL A 352 11.63 -2.51 -5.65
N LEU A 353 11.23 -3.65 -6.24
CA LEU A 353 10.11 -4.47 -5.73
C LEU A 353 10.32 -4.91 -4.29
N ASP A 354 11.56 -5.19 -3.92
CA ASP A 354 11.95 -5.57 -2.56
C ASP A 354 11.61 -4.52 -1.49
N ASP A 355 11.51 -3.25 -1.89
CA ASP A 355 11.19 -2.10 -1.04
C ASP A 355 9.78 -1.53 -1.33
N SER A 356 9.02 -2.15 -2.24
CA SER A 356 7.73 -1.66 -2.71
C SER A 356 6.60 -2.60 -2.27
N LEU A 357 5.69 -2.08 -1.46
CA LEU A 357 4.47 -2.78 -1.05
C LEU A 357 3.36 -2.50 -2.06
N ILE A 358 2.84 -3.54 -2.70
CA ILE A 358 1.72 -3.43 -3.65
C ILE A 358 0.54 -4.19 -3.07
N VAL A 359 -0.60 -3.50 -2.94
CA VAL A 359 -1.82 -4.03 -2.33
C VAL A 359 -3.00 -3.82 -3.28
N VAL A 360 -3.78 -4.86 -3.51
CA VAL A 360 -5.01 -4.82 -4.30
C VAL A 360 -6.17 -5.20 -3.40
N VAL A 361 -7.08 -4.26 -3.15
CA VAL A 361 -8.31 -4.46 -2.40
C VAL A 361 -9.47 -4.51 -3.40
N ARG A 362 -10.22 -5.61 -3.41
CA ARG A 362 -11.31 -5.80 -4.38
C ARG A 362 -12.55 -6.43 -3.75
N SER A 363 -13.72 -5.95 -4.14
CA SER A 363 -14.99 -6.66 -3.98
C SER A 363 -15.77 -6.64 -5.29
N ASP A 364 -16.58 -7.67 -5.52
CA ASP A 364 -17.49 -7.73 -6.66
C ASP A 364 -18.81 -7.04 -6.30
N ALA A 365 -19.40 -6.31 -7.25
CA ALA A 365 -20.78 -5.85 -7.16
C ALA A 365 -21.73 -7.05 -7.19
N ARG A 366 -22.06 -7.62 -6.03
CA ARG A 366 -23.16 -8.58 -5.92
C ARG A 366 -24.34 -7.92 -5.24
N GLU A 367 -25.52 -8.10 -5.83
CA GLU A 367 -26.79 -7.72 -5.21
C GLU A 367 -26.96 -8.50 -3.89
N GLY A 368 -26.90 -7.79 -2.77
CA GLY A 368 -27.66 -8.16 -1.58
C GLY A 368 -26.96 -8.93 -0.46
N ASP A 369 -25.63 -9.09 -0.44
CA ASP A 369 -24.97 -9.71 0.73
C ASP A 369 -23.68 -9.01 1.15
N ALA A 370 -23.38 -9.09 2.44
CA ALA A 370 -22.23 -8.52 3.13
C ALA A 370 -20.90 -9.09 2.61
N ALA A 371 -20.48 -8.68 1.40
CA ALA A 371 -19.29 -9.22 0.77
C ALA A 371 -18.03 -8.63 1.42
N PHE A 372 -17.25 -9.50 2.06
CA PHE A 372 -15.85 -9.20 2.36
C PHE A 372 -15.13 -8.79 1.07
N ALA A 373 -14.19 -7.85 1.18
CA ALA A 373 -13.26 -7.59 0.10
C ALA A 373 -12.06 -8.52 0.24
N THR A 374 -11.48 -8.97 -0.87
CA THR A 374 -10.18 -9.64 -0.85
C THR A 374 -9.08 -8.58 -0.82
N VAL A 375 -8.00 -8.89 -0.11
CA VAL A 375 -6.78 -8.07 -0.05
C VAL A 375 -5.61 -8.92 -0.48
N HIS A 376 -5.11 -8.70 -1.68
CA HIS A 376 -3.94 -9.37 -2.23
C HIS A 376 -2.73 -8.47 -2.05
N ALA A 377 -1.60 -8.99 -1.55
CA ALA A 377 -0.42 -8.17 -1.32
C ALA A 377 0.91 -8.88 -1.59
N THR A 378 1.88 -8.10 -2.05
CA THR A 378 3.29 -8.50 -2.22
C THR A 378 4.23 -7.38 -1.75
N GLY A 379 5.47 -7.73 -1.39
CA GLY A 379 6.48 -6.79 -0.90
C GLY A 379 6.58 -6.72 0.63
N PRO A 380 7.22 -5.68 1.19
CA PRO A 380 7.50 -5.58 2.62
C PRO A 380 6.25 -5.70 3.51
N MET A 381 6.38 -6.50 4.57
CA MET A 381 5.35 -6.81 5.57
C MET A 381 4.06 -7.46 5.05
N SER A 382 3.95 -7.77 3.75
CA SER A 382 2.71 -8.32 3.17
C SER A 382 2.24 -9.64 3.82
N HIS A 383 3.14 -10.41 4.44
CA HIS A 383 2.83 -11.62 5.22
C HIS A 383 1.89 -11.38 6.41
N LEU A 384 1.69 -10.13 6.85
CA LEU A 384 0.71 -9.77 7.88
C LEU A 384 -0.74 -9.88 7.39
N LEU A 385 -0.96 -10.02 6.08
CA LEU A 385 -2.27 -10.22 5.45
C LEU A 385 -2.53 -11.70 5.21
N HIS A 386 -3.04 -12.40 6.24
CA HIS A 386 -3.22 -13.85 6.19
C HIS A 386 -4.51 -14.36 6.87
N ARG A 387 -5.46 -13.46 7.20
CA ARG A 387 -6.73 -13.78 7.89
C ARG A 387 -7.84 -12.82 7.48
N VAL A 388 -8.95 -12.87 8.22
CA VAL A 388 -10.00 -11.86 8.20
C VAL A 388 -9.58 -10.70 9.11
N HIS A 389 -9.59 -9.48 8.58
CA HIS A 389 -9.30 -8.25 9.29
C HIS A 389 -10.47 -7.27 9.15
N ASP A 390 -10.67 -6.40 10.12
CA ASP A 390 -11.57 -5.26 9.96
C ASP A 390 -10.96 -4.24 8.97
N GLN A 391 -11.80 -3.50 8.25
CA GLN A 391 -11.33 -2.50 7.28
C GLN A 391 -10.37 -1.45 7.88
N THR A 392 -10.49 -1.15 9.18
CA THR A 392 -9.56 -0.25 9.89
C THR A 392 -8.13 -0.77 9.88
N PHE A 393 -7.93 -2.09 9.80
CA PHE A 393 -6.62 -2.72 9.76
C PHE A 393 -5.81 -2.29 8.54
N LEU A 394 -6.45 -1.98 7.41
CA LEU A 394 -5.74 -1.60 6.18
C LEU A 394 -4.81 -0.40 6.39
N ALA A 395 -5.32 0.67 7.01
CA ALA A 395 -4.53 1.86 7.33
C ALA A 395 -3.40 1.55 8.34
N HIS A 396 -3.68 0.75 9.38
CA HIS A 396 -2.67 0.37 10.38
C HIS A 396 -1.57 -0.50 9.79
N PHE A 397 -1.94 -1.45 8.92
CA PHE A 397 -1.01 -2.29 8.19
C PHE A 397 -0.06 -1.46 7.31
N ILE A 398 -0.62 -0.54 6.50
CA ILE A 398 0.18 0.36 5.66
C ILE A 398 1.06 1.27 6.53
N SER A 399 0.49 1.81 7.62
CA SER A 399 1.20 2.67 8.56
C SER A 399 2.41 1.96 9.18
N TYR A 400 2.24 0.70 9.57
CA TYR A 400 3.30 -0.16 10.10
C TYR A 400 4.35 -0.50 9.03
N ALA A 401 3.92 -1.01 7.87
CA ALA A 401 4.80 -1.44 6.80
C ALA A 401 5.69 -0.29 6.28
N ALA A 402 5.12 0.89 6.08
CA ALA A 402 5.83 2.05 5.56
C ALA A 402 6.56 2.87 6.64
N ARG A 403 6.34 2.54 7.93
CA ARG A 403 6.75 3.35 9.09
C ARG A 403 6.33 4.82 8.90
N ILE A 404 5.03 5.02 8.83
CA ILE A 404 4.40 6.34 8.79
C ILE A 404 3.40 6.45 9.95
N GLY A 405 2.87 7.64 10.22
CA GLY A 405 1.87 7.82 11.28
C GLY A 405 2.43 7.42 12.65
N ARG A 406 1.66 6.63 13.41
CA ARG A 406 2.05 6.19 14.77
C ARG A 406 3.27 5.26 14.81
N PHE A 407 3.65 4.65 13.68
CA PHE A 407 4.78 3.72 13.59
C PHE A 407 6.04 4.36 12.97
N ARG A 408 6.08 5.69 12.78
CA ARG A 408 7.20 6.37 12.12
C ARG A 408 8.55 6.17 12.82
N ASP A 409 8.54 6.14 14.15
CA ASP A 409 9.73 6.03 15.01
C ASP A 409 9.92 4.60 15.53
N ALA A 410 9.17 3.62 15.01
CA ALA A 410 9.27 2.24 15.45
C ALA A 410 10.59 1.62 14.96
N ASP A 411 11.48 1.31 15.89
CA ASP A 411 12.61 0.42 15.64
C ASP A 411 12.10 -1.01 15.60
N LEU A 412 12.37 -1.71 14.50
CA LEU A 412 11.87 -3.06 14.22
C LEU A 412 12.30 -4.11 15.28
N THR A 413 13.26 -3.75 16.14
CA THR A 413 13.78 -4.55 17.26
C THR A 413 13.04 -4.35 18.59
N ASN A 414 12.25 -3.29 18.77
CA ASN A 414 11.51 -3.02 20.00
C ASN A 414 10.19 -2.34 19.64
N PHE A 415 9.05 -3.06 19.68
CA PHE A 415 7.82 -2.58 20.35
C PHE A 415 6.52 -3.38 20.11
N ILE A 416 6.49 -4.47 19.33
CA ILE A 416 5.21 -5.22 19.14
C ILE A 416 5.14 -6.56 19.87
N LEU A 417 6.27 -7.11 20.34
CA LEU A 417 6.27 -8.32 21.20
C LEU A 417 6.04 -8.04 22.70
N GLN A 418 5.79 -6.78 23.11
CA GLN A 418 5.54 -6.44 24.52
C GLN A 418 4.10 -5.98 24.82
N MET A 419 3.20 -5.98 23.84
CA MET A 419 1.80 -5.58 24.02
C MET A 419 0.78 -6.73 23.83
N VAL A 420 1.23 -7.98 23.89
CA VAL A 420 0.36 -9.17 23.93
C VAL A 420 0.64 -9.98 25.19
#